data_AF-A0A8S3X5R5-F1
#
_entry.id   AF-A0A8S3X5R5-F1
#
_cell.length_a   1.000
_cell.length_b   1.000
_cell.length_c   1.000
_cell.angle_alpha   90.00
_cell.angle_beta   90.00
_cell.angle_gamma   90.00
#
_symmetry.space_group_name_H-M   'P 1'
#
loop_
_entity.id
_entity.type
_entity.pdbx_description
1 polymer ?
#
loop_
_entity_poly.entity_id
_entity_poly.type
_entity_poly.pdbx_seq_one_letter_code
_entity_poly.pdbx_strand_id
1 'polypeptide(L)'
;MLLVITQTCLVLTTRRRQVFTSKIKQMIHIGGVITQKEGVKCFDDISNFVGRCKLLRDCPSAESHFSSTGIRPVFCEYSVRKILVCCRESGTWSPASHEPVEEERPTWGFVHHNHVRKRVSERKCEVYSKAVVQQVDFISLLPDPEPISISAANCNYTGVELIVGGVNAQQGEFPHMAAIGWLEYDDDYAFSCGGSLISERFVMTAGHCTKKPRFGEPTIVRLGEQNLDPNVRDGATPIDVRIKAIHKHPDYKPPNRYNDIALLELAEDVQFNDNIRPACLWTKENFGEHRKAYATGWGVVDPDTQQTSKELQKVSLSLLTNEYCDRILRRNRHWHGFAPSQMCAGELRGGKDTCQGDSGSPLQVVSEDNQCLFYVIGVTSFGGKCAQIGQPAIYTRVSSYLDWIENLVWPGE
;
A
#
# COMPACT_ATOMS: atom_id res chain seq x y z
N MET A 1 16.95 -2.51 56.60
CA MET A 1 17.03 -3.07 55.24
C MET A 1 15.68 -3.33 54.55
N LEU A 2 14.53 -3.27 55.24
CA LEU A 2 13.21 -3.38 54.59
C LEU A 2 12.57 -2.03 54.16
N LEU A 3 12.99 -0.89 54.73
CA LEU A 3 12.42 0.42 54.36
C LEU A 3 13.03 1.07 53.10
N VAL A 4 14.19 0.63 52.64
CA VAL A 4 14.86 1.21 51.45
C VAL A 4 14.34 0.58 50.16
N ILE A 5 13.78 -0.64 50.23
CA ILE A 5 13.28 -1.40 49.07
C ILE A 5 11.86 -0.92 48.67
N THR A 6 11.05 -0.45 49.63
CA THR A 6 9.71 0.08 49.33
C THR A 6 9.74 1.47 48.67
N GLN A 7 10.72 2.31 49.03
CA GLN A 7 10.89 3.64 48.41
C GLN A 7 11.46 3.57 46.99
N THR A 8 12.32 2.61 46.67
CA THR A 8 12.83 2.41 45.30
C THR A 8 11.77 1.80 44.36
N CYS A 9 10.90 0.92 44.84
CA CYS A 9 9.77 0.41 44.05
C CYS A 9 8.71 1.48 43.74
N LEU A 10 8.45 2.42 44.66
CA LEU A 10 7.50 3.51 44.41
C LEU A 10 8.03 4.55 43.40
N VAL A 11 9.35 4.79 43.40
CA VAL A 11 10.01 5.72 42.47
C VAL A 11 10.19 5.11 41.07
N LEU A 12 10.40 3.79 40.96
CA LEU A 12 10.52 3.10 39.67
C LEU A 12 9.16 2.93 38.96
N THR A 13 8.07 2.76 39.70
CA THR A 13 6.71 2.68 39.15
C THR A 13 6.18 4.04 38.68
N THR A 14 6.50 5.13 39.38
CA THR A 14 6.16 6.49 38.96
C THR A 14 6.99 6.98 37.76
N ARG A 15 8.28 6.62 37.68
CA ARG A 15 9.12 6.91 36.49
C ARG A 15 8.68 6.14 35.24
N ARG A 16 8.29 4.86 35.35
CA ARG A 16 7.74 4.09 34.20
C ARG A 16 6.42 4.68 33.67
N ARG A 17 5.51 5.12 34.57
CA ARG A 17 4.26 5.79 34.18
C ARG A 17 4.45 7.16 33.52
N GLN A 18 5.45 7.94 33.96
CA GLN A 18 5.78 9.22 33.33
C GLN A 18 6.45 9.06 31.95
N VAL A 19 7.32 8.05 31.78
CA VAL A 19 7.94 7.75 30.47
C VAL A 19 6.90 7.22 29.46
N PHE A 20 5.91 6.46 29.93
CA PHE A 20 4.81 5.97 29.10
C PHE A 20 3.86 7.09 28.63
N THR A 21 3.47 7.99 29.55
CA THR A 21 2.62 9.15 29.21
C THR A 21 3.34 10.21 28.37
N SER A 22 4.67 10.35 28.55
CA SER A 22 5.52 11.23 27.74
C SER A 22 5.68 10.72 26.30
N LYS A 23 5.96 9.41 26.11
CA LYS A 23 6.12 8.80 24.77
C LYS A 23 4.82 8.79 23.95
N ILE A 24 3.65 8.71 24.60
CA ILE A 24 2.35 8.80 23.91
C ILE A 24 2.03 10.25 23.51
N LYS A 25 2.42 11.24 24.32
CA LYS A 25 2.18 12.67 24.03
C LYS A 25 3.00 13.22 22.86
N GLN A 26 4.11 12.57 22.49
CA GLN A 26 5.07 13.14 21.53
C GLN A 26 4.95 12.60 20.08
N MET A 27 3.92 11.81 19.75
CA MET A 27 3.76 11.24 18.40
C MET A 27 2.29 11.18 17.95
N ILE A 28 1.60 12.32 17.82
CA ILE A 28 0.25 12.36 17.19
C ILE A 28 0.00 13.71 16.50
N HIS A 29 -0.01 13.72 15.16
CA HIS A 29 -0.77 14.69 14.38
C HIS A 29 -1.85 13.97 13.56
N ILE A 30 -3.09 14.16 14.05
CA ILE A 30 -4.39 14.23 13.37
C ILE A 30 -4.83 13.01 12.54
N GLY A 31 -5.51 12.08 13.22
CA GLY A 31 -6.47 11.15 12.63
C GLY A 31 -7.75 11.11 13.47
N GLY A 32 -8.89 11.45 12.85
CA GLY A 32 -10.27 11.13 13.24
C GLY A 32 -10.61 11.11 14.74
N VAL A 33 -11.18 12.22 15.22
CA VAL A 33 -11.82 12.33 16.54
C VAL A 33 -13.01 11.36 16.62
N ILE A 34 -12.82 10.20 17.25
CA ILE A 34 -13.92 9.47 17.90
C ILE A 34 -14.03 10.09 19.29
N THR A 35 -15.14 10.78 19.58
CA THR A 35 -15.45 11.33 20.91
C THR A 35 -16.45 10.41 21.62
N GLN A 36 -16.02 9.20 21.97
CA GLN A 36 -16.83 8.36 22.85
C GLN A 36 -16.62 8.79 24.31
N LYS A 37 -17.73 9.09 24.99
CA LYS A 37 -17.71 9.47 26.41
C LYS A 37 -17.26 8.31 27.29
N GLU A 38 -16.73 8.65 28.46
CA GLU A 38 -16.35 7.69 29.50
C GLU A 38 -17.53 6.76 29.87
N GLY A 39 -17.27 5.45 29.96
CA GLY A 39 -18.26 4.42 30.28
C GLY A 39 -19.00 3.80 29.08
N VAL A 40 -18.80 4.30 27.86
CA VAL A 40 -19.36 3.73 26.62
C VAL A 40 -18.67 2.41 26.28
N LYS A 41 -19.44 1.45 25.72
CA LYS A 41 -18.89 0.18 25.23
C LYS A 41 -17.97 0.43 24.03
N CYS A 42 -16.84 -0.22 24.04
CA CYS A 42 -15.84 -0.19 22.97
C CYS A 42 -15.44 -1.63 22.63
N PHE A 43 -14.88 -1.81 21.44
CA PHE A 43 -14.43 -3.10 20.96
C PHE A 43 -12.96 -2.98 20.53
N ASP A 44 -12.15 -3.93 20.97
CA ASP A 44 -10.75 -4.07 20.54
C ASP A 44 -10.70 -5.13 19.43
N ASP A 45 -10.51 -4.66 18.19
CA ASP A 45 -10.43 -5.50 17.00
C ASP A 45 -9.18 -6.41 16.97
N ILE A 46 -8.11 -6.01 17.67
CA ILE A 46 -6.81 -6.70 17.68
C ILE A 46 -6.84 -7.84 18.69
N SER A 47 -7.36 -7.55 19.88
CA SER A 47 -7.42 -8.50 20.99
C SER A 47 -8.75 -9.25 21.07
N ASN A 48 -9.68 -8.95 20.14
CA ASN A 48 -11.03 -9.50 20.03
C ASN A 48 -11.81 -9.52 21.36
N PHE A 49 -11.86 -8.38 22.06
CA PHE A 49 -12.66 -8.26 23.27
C PHE A 49 -13.52 -6.99 23.30
N VAL A 50 -14.65 -7.09 24.00
CA VAL A 50 -15.53 -5.94 24.29
C VAL A 50 -15.16 -5.36 25.64
N GLY A 51 -15.02 -4.05 25.71
CA GLY A 51 -14.66 -3.31 26.93
C GLY A 51 -15.50 -2.05 27.11
N ARG A 52 -15.07 -1.19 28.03
CA ARG A 52 -15.61 0.17 28.21
C ARG A 52 -14.51 1.22 28.22
N CYS A 53 -14.84 2.40 27.69
CA CYS A 53 -13.96 3.55 27.67
C CYS A 53 -13.70 4.08 29.08
N LYS A 54 -12.46 3.94 29.57
CA LYS A 54 -12.01 4.47 30.87
C LYS A 54 -10.77 5.32 30.69
N LEU A 55 -10.48 6.19 31.65
CA LEU A 55 -9.21 6.92 31.64
C LEU A 55 -8.03 5.96 31.67
N LEU A 56 -6.94 6.29 30.95
CA LEU A 56 -5.75 5.44 30.88
C LEU A 56 -5.19 5.06 32.26
N ARG A 57 -5.25 6.00 33.23
CA ARG A 57 -4.84 5.77 34.62
C ARG A 57 -5.75 4.80 35.39
N ASP A 58 -7.00 4.66 34.94
CA ASP A 58 -8.07 3.88 35.58
C ASP A 58 -8.34 2.57 34.80
N CYS A 59 -7.41 2.16 33.92
CA CYS A 59 -7.49 0.92 33.14
C CYS A 59 -6.23 0.03 33.28
N PRO A 60 -6.18 -0.84 34.32
CA PRO A 60 -5.05 -1.74 34.53
C PRO A 60 -4.85 -2.77 33.40
N SER A 61 -5.93 -3.16 32.71
CA SER A 61 -5.87 -4.14 31.61
C SER A 61 -5.20 -3.59 30.36
N ALA A 62 -5.28 -2.28 30.11
CA ALA A 62 -4.54 -1.63 29.03
C ALA A 62 -3.03 -1.55 29.35
N GLU A 63 -2.68 -1.28 30.62
CA GLU A 63 -1.28 -1.22 31.07
C GLU A 63 -0.62 -2.62 31.06
N SER A 64 -1.34 -3.66 31.49
CA SER A 64 -0.83 -5.03 31.46
C SER A 64 -0.71 -5.57 30.04
N HIS A 65 -1.71 -5.32 29.17
CA HIS A 65 -1.69 -5.76 27.78
C HIS A 65 -0.54 -5.12 27.00
N PHE A 66 -0.37 -3.79 27.10
CA PHE A 66 0.75 -3.11 26.44
C PHE A 66 2.10 -3.61 26.95
N SER A 67 2.22 -3.90 28.25
CA SER A 67 3.49 -4.37 28.84
C SER A 67 3.86 -5.79 28.42
N SER A 68 2.88 -6.65 28.11
CA SER A 68 3.13 -8.04 27.72
C SER A 68 3.20 -8.27 26.20
N THR A 69 2.45 -7.51 25.40
CA THR A 69 2.38 -7.71 23.95
C THR A 69 2.98 -6.57 23.13
N GLY A 70 3.26 -5.41 23.73
CA GLY A 70 3.69 -4.21 23.03
C GLY A 70 2.59 -3.52 22.19
N ILE A 71 1.37 -4.10 22.16
CA ILE A 71 0.24 -3.61 21.38
C ILE A 71 -0.41 -2.42 22.07
N ARG A 72 -0.57 -1.31 21.35
CA ARG A 72 -1.16 -0.07 21.89
C ARG A 72 -2.66 -0.26 22.17
N PRO A 73 -3.18 0.25 23.30
CA PRO A 73 -4.59 0.13 23.61
C PRO A 73 -5.45 0.99 22.66
N VAL A 74 -6.62 0.48 22.30
CA VAL A 74 -7.58 1.20 21.47
C VAL A 74 -8.08 2.45 22.20
N PHE A 75 -7.98 3.62 21.55
CA PHE A 75 -8.39 4.90 22.11
C PHE A 75 -9.88 5.16 21.83
N CYS A 76 -10.61 5.53 22.88
CA CYS A 76 -12.02 5.95 22.78
C CYS A 76 -12.19 7.46 22.59
N GLU A 77 -11.29 8.24 23.21
CA GLU A 77 -11.22 9.71 23.11
C GLU A 77 -9.79 10.13 23.46
N TYR A 78 -9.22 11.05 22.69
CA TYR A 78 -7.89 11.59 22.96
C TYR A 78 -7.87 13.10 22.89
N SER A 79 -7.56 13.74 24.01
CA SER A 79 -7.29 15.18 24.11
C SER A 79 -6.06 15.41 24.99
N VAL A 80 -5.47 16.60 24.89
CA VAL A 80 -4.25 16.99 25.64
C VAL A 80 -4.42 16.86 27.17
N ARG A 81 -5.67 16.86 27.66
CA ARG A 81 -6.03 16.74 29.07
C ARG A 81 -6.70 15.41 29.45
N LYS A 82 -7.26 14.67 28.49
CA LYS A 82 -8.10 13.48 28.74
C LYS A 82 -7.80 12.38 27.72
N ILE A 83 -7.32 11.24 28.20
CA ILE A 83 -7.03 10.05 27.38
C ILE A 83 -7.95 8.92 27.86
N LEU A 84 -8.94 8.57 27.05
CA LEU A 84 -9.82 7.42 27.27
C LEU A 84 -9.39 6.24 26.39
N VAL A 85 -9.26 5.07 26.99
CA VAL A 85 -8.89 3.81 26.34
C VAL A 85 -9.92 2.73 26.59
N CYS A 86 -10.02 1.78 25.66
CA CYS A 86 -10.92 0.65 25.78
C CYS A 86 -10.43 -0.34 26.84
N CYS A 87 -11.19 -0.47 27.93
CA CYS A 87 -10.79 -1.27 29.08
C CYS A 87 -11.60 -2.55 29.19
N ARG A 88 -10.92 -3.70 29.21
CA ARG A 88 -11.54 -5.01 29.41
C ARG A 88 -12.17 -5.10 30.81
N GLU A 89 -13.45 -5.42 30.90
CA GLU A 89 -14.12 -5.66 32.19
C GLU A 89 -13.92 -7.13 32.59
N SER A 90 -13.30 -7.37 33.74
CA SER A 90 -13.25 -8.69 34.38
C SER A 90 -14.63 -9.00 35.00
N GLY A 91 -15.51 -9.60 34.21
CA GLY A 91 -16.78 -10.18 34.64
C GLY A 91 -16.93 -11.58 34.04
N THR A 92 -17.15 -12.55 34.91
CA THR A 92 -17.21 -14.01 34.68
C THR A 92 -18.10 -14.43 33.50
N TRP A 93 -17.53 -15.17 32.54
CA TRP A 93 -18.28 -16.06 31.67
C TRP A 93 -17.63 -17.45 31.74
N SER A 94 -18.41 -18.43 32.16
CA SER A 94 -17.97 -19.81 32.43
C SER A 94 -17.50 -20.52 31.16
N PRO A 95 -16.45 -21.36 31.23
CA PRO A 95 -15.83 -21.95 30.06
C PRO A 95 -16.62 -23.19 29.58
N ALA A 96 -16.85 -23.28 28.28
CA ALA A 96 -17.08 -24.56 27.63
C ALA A 96 -15.74 -25.30 27.56
N SER A 97 -15.70 -26.46 28.20
CA SER A 97 -14.60 -27.41 28.31
C SER A 97 -14.05 -27.86 26.96
N HIS A 98 -12.74 -27.75 26.74
CA HIS A 98 -11.96 -28.66 25.90
C HIS A 98 -10.69 -29.07 26.66
N GLU A 99 -10.42 -30.37 26.63
CA GLU A 99 -9.37 -31.12 27.33
C GLU A 99 -7.94 -30.78 26.86
N PRO A 100 -6.90 -31.13 27.66
CA PRO A 100 -5.55 -30.61 27.49
C PRO A 100 -4.75 -31.41 26.45
N VAL A 101 -4.09 -30.71 25.53
CA VAL A 101 -2.97 -31.25 24.75
C VAL A 101 -1.68 -30.85 25.46
N GLU A 102 -0.88 -31.86 25.81
CA GLU A 102 0.42 -31.74 26.49
C GLU A 102 1.39 -30.79 25.79
N GLU A 103 1.98 -29.88 26.57
CA GLU A 103 3.08 -29.01 26.16
C GLU A 103 4.38 -29.81 26.00
N GLU A 104 4.89 -29.95 24.77
CA GLU A 104 6.32 -30.14 24.57
C GLU A 104 7.03 -28.78 24.63
N ARG A 105 7.88 -28.63 25.64
CA ARG A 105 8.70 -27.43 25.90
C ARG A 105 9.68 -27.21 24.74
N PRO A 106 9.77 -25.99 24.16
CA PRO A 106 10.82 -25.70 23.20
C PRO A 106 12.15 -25.59 23.93
N THR A 107 13.03 -26.55 23.69
CA THR A 107 14.47 -26.40 23.91
C THR A 107 14.97 -25.25 23.04
N TRP A 108 15.71 -24.32 23.63
CA TRP A 108 16.41 -23.24 22.93
C TRP A 108 17.47 -23.83 22.00
N GLY A 109 17.05 -24.21 20.80
CA GLY A 109 17.91 -24.50 19.67
C GLY A 109 18.16 -23.21 18.91
N PHE A 110 19.43 -22.90 18.68
CA PHE A 110 19.86 -21.89 17.71
C PHE A 110 19.15 -22.15 16.38
N VAL A 111 18.27 -21.24 15.99
CA VAL A 111 17.66 -21.26 14.66
C VAL A 111 18.76 -20.94 13.66
N HIS A 112 19.28 -21.96 12.98
CA HIS A 112 19.96 -21.74 11.71
C HIS A 112 18.98 -21.01 10.79
N HIS A 113 19.34 -19.80 10.35
CA HIS A 113 18.66 -19.12 9.26
C HIS A 113 18.75 -20.00 8.01
N ASN A 114 17.71 -20.82 7.78
CA ASN A 114 17.49 -21.38 6.46
C ASN A 114 17.27 -20.18 5.53
N HIS A 115 18.24 -19.92 4.66
CA HIS A 115 18.11 -18.96 3.57
C HIS A 115 16.95 -19.41 2.67
N VAL A 116 15.74 -18.92 2.94
CA VAL A 116 14.68 -18.92 1.93
C VAL A 116 15.24 -18.12 0.76
N ARG A 117 15.44 -18.77 -0.39
CA ARG A 117 15.91 -18.09 -1.60
C ARG A 117 14.89 -17.02 -1.95
N LYS A 118 15.29 -15.76 -1.86
CA LYS A 118 14.49 -14.61 -2.30
C LYS A 118 14.16 -14.72 -3.79
N ARG A 119 12.96 -14.29 -4.17
CA ARG A 119 12.55 -14.21 -5.59
C ARG A 119 13.43 -13.25 -6.37
N VAL A 120 13.46 -13.39 -7.71
CA VAL A 120 14.20 -12.44 -8.56
C VAL A 120 13.63 -11.03 -8.39
N SER A 121 12.31 -10.92 -8.33
CA SER A 121 11.61 -9.63 -8.14
C SER A 121 11.98 -8.95 -6.81
N GLU A 122 12.16 -9.71 -5.73
CA GLU A 122 12.61 -9.18 -4.42
C GLU A 122 14.07 -8.71 -4.49
N ARG A 123 14.96 -9.51 -5.08
CA ARG A 123 16.37 -9.12 -5.27
C ARG A 123 16.50 -7.86 -6.13
N LYS A 124 15.72 -7.75 -7.21
CA LYS A 124 15.73 -6.57 -8.10
C LYS A 124 15.13 -5.34 -7.41
N CYS A 125 14.06 -5.50 -6.63
CA CYS A 125 13.54 -4.45 -5.76
C CYS A 125 14.61 -3.93 -4.78
N GLU A 126 15.42 -4.81 -4.17
CA GLU A 126 16.56 -4.41 -3.32
C GLU A 126 17.65 -3.65 -4.07
N VAL A 127 17.86 -3.95 -5.35
CA VAL A 127 18.80 -3.20 -6.19
C VAL A 127 18.24 -1.82 -6.51
N TYR A 128 16.98 -1.75 -6.94
CA TYR A 128 16.33 -0.49 -7.29
C TYR A 128 16.12 0.42 -6.08
N SER A 129 15.87 -0.15 -4.90
CA SER A 129 15.66 0.62 -3.68
C SER A 129 16.93 1.32 -3.20
N LYS A 130 18.12 0.87 -3.59
CA LYS A 130 19.39 1.59 -3.30
C LYS A 130 19.43 2.98 -3.93
N ALA A 131 18.71 3.19 -5.04
CA ALA A 131 18.60 4.53 -5.63
C ALA A 131 17.79 5.51 -4.76
N VAL A 132 17.03 4.99 -3.79
CA VAL A 132 16.15 5.80 -2.92
C VAL A 132 16.55 5.74 -1.44
N VAL A 133 17.67 5.09 -1.11
CA VAL A 133 18.17 4.97 0.26
C VAL A 133 19.56 5.61 0.33
N GLN A 134 19.68 6.65 1.16
CA GLN A 134 20.97 7.19 1.55
C GLN A 134 21.43 6.51 2.84
N GLN A 135 22.64 5.95 2.86
CA GLN A 135 23.28 5.61 4.13
C GLN A 135 23.77 6.90 4.79
N VAL A 136 23.26 7.17 5.97
CA VAL A 136 23.71 8.28 6.82
C VAL A 136 24.52 7.67 7.95
N ASP A 137 25.83 7.92 7.93
CA ASP A 137 26.74 7.46 8.97
C ASP A 137 26.74 8.44 10.14
N PHE A 138 26.43 7.94 11.33
CA PHE A 138 26.54 8.69 12.56
C PHE A 138 27.69 8.16 13.39
N ILE A 139 28.59 9.06 13.76
CA ILE A 139 29.72 8.77 14.64
C ILE A 139 29.30 9.14 16.06
N SER A 140 29.28 8.17 16.98
CA SER A 140 29.04 8.44 18.40
C SER A 140 30.19 9.26 18.98
N LEU A 141 29.92 10.17 19.93
CA LEU A 141 30.96 10.97 20.63
C LEU A 141 31.77 10.16 21.67
N LEU A 142 31.84 8.84 21.51
CA LEU A 142 32.62 7.96 22.38
C LEU A 142 34.07 7.87 21.86
N PRO A 143 35.08 7.65 22.72
CA PRO A 143 36.41 7.26 22.27
C PRO A 143 36.34 5.88 21.59
N ASP A 144 36.87 5.79 20.36
CA ASP A 144 36.69 4.67 19.41
C ASP A 144 35.23 4.34 19.02
N PRO A 145 34.54 5.24 18.30
CA PRO A 145 33.21 4.96 17.81
C PRO A 145 33.25 4.16 16.50
N GLU A 146 32.60 3.00 16.47
CA GLU A 146 32.20 2.41 15.21
C GLU A 146 31.07 3.26 14.58
N PRO A 147 31.15 3.60 13.28
CA PRO A 147 30.09 4.35 12.61
C PRO A 147 28.81 3.54 12.56
N ILE A 148 27.70 4.15 12.99
CA ILE A 148 26.36 3.58 12.87
C ILE A 148 25.75 4.08 11.57
N SER A 149 25.59 3.20 10.58
CA SER A 149 24.92 3.53 9.32
C SER A 149 23.41 3.38 9.47
N ILE A 150 22.67 4.48 9.33
CA ILE A 150 21.20 4.48 9.25
C ILE A 150 20.79 4.61 7.79
N SER A 151 19.91 3.73 7.32
CA SER A 151 19.29 3.85 6.00
C SER A 151 18.20 4.92 6.07
N ALA A 152 18.44 6.08 5.46
CA ALA A 152 17.47 7.15 5.35
C ALA A 152 16.84 7.13 3.95
N ALA A 153 15.51 7.21 3.93
CA ALA A 153 14.72 7.39 2.73
C ALA A 153 15.09 8.73 2.04
N ASN A 154 15.59 8.68 0.81
CA ASN A 154 15.98 9.83 0.00
C ASN A 154 14.91 10.13 -1.07
N CYS A 155 13.78 10.67 -0.62
CA CYS A 155 12.79 11.28 -1.49
C CYS A 155 12.29 12.58 -0.88
N ASN A 156 11.88 13.51 -1.74
CA ASN A 156 11.53 14.88 -1.35
C ASN A 156 10.13 15.00 -0.72
N TYR A 157 9.46 13.88 -0.40
CA TYR A 157 8.13 13.86 0.18
C TYR A 157 8.14 13.23 1.58
N THR A 158 7.56 13.94 2.54
CA THR A 158 7.39 13.47 3.91
C THR A 158 6.06 12.74 4.04
N GLY A 159 6.01 11.49 3.55
CA GLY A 159 4.89 10.58 3.73
C GLY A 159 3.71 10.77 2.76
N VAL A 160 3.10 9.66 2.38
CA VAL A 160 1.84 9.64 1.62
C VAL A 160 0.70 9.72 2.63
N GLU A 161 0.01 10.86 2.72
CA GLU A 161 -1.13 11.00 3.63
C GLU A 161 -2.31 10.08 3.23
N LEU A 162 -3.13 9.68 4.20
CA LEU A 162 -4.38 8.96 3.92
C LEU A 162 -5.43 9.95 3.42
N ILE A 163 -5.74 9.88 2.13
CA ILE A 163 -6.55 10.91 1.47
C ILE A 163 -8.01 10.50 1.29
N VAL A 164 -8.91 11.43 1.62
CA VAL A 164 -10.35 11.30 1.42
C VAL A 164 -10.78 12.25 0.29
N GLY A 165 -11.07 11.72 -0.90
CA GLY A 165 -11.75 12.48 -1.97
C GLY A 165 -11.01 12.63 -3.30
N GLY A 166 -9.89 11.92 -3.52
CA GLY A 166 -9.05 12.11 -4.71
C GLY A 166 -8.35 13.47 -4.67
N VAL A 167 -7.03 13.51 -4.83
CA VAL A 167 -6.30 14.78 -4.93
C VAL A 167 -5.16 14.65 -5.93
N ASN A 168 -4.66 15.80 -6.36
CA ASN A 168 -3.44 15.91 -7.13
C ASN A 168 -2.28 15.23 -6.40
N ALA A 169 -1.58 14.33 -7.10
CA ALA A 169 -0.29 13.82 -6.66
C ALA A 169 0.74 14.94 -6.67
N GLN A 170 1.71 14.88 -5.76
CA GLN A 170 2.86 15.78 -5.79
C GLN A 170 3.80 15.37 -6.94
N GLN A 171 4.53 16.34 -7.47
CA GLN A 171 5.53 16.09 -8.50
C GLN A 171 6.56 15.05 -8.01
N GLY A 172 6.77 13.99 -8.78
CA GLY A 172 7.70 12.92 -8.45
C GLY A 172 7.26 12.00 -7.30
N GLU A 173 6.02 12.12 -6.82
CA GLU A 173 5.51 11.27 -5.73
C GLU A 173 5.42 9.80 -6.13
N PHE A 174 4.99 9.52 -7.36
CA PHE A 174 4.87 8.17 -7.90
C PHE A 174 5.76 8.00 -9.14
N PRO A 175 7.09 7.85 -8.96
CA PRO A 175 8.07 7.89 -10.05
C PRO A 175 8.02 6.69 -11.00
N HIS A 176 7.21 5.67 -10.67
CA HIS A 176 6.98 4.50 -11.51
C HIS A 176 5.78 4.68 -12.43
N MET A 177 5.00 5.76 -12.31
CA MET A 177 3.84 5.98 -13.16
C MET A 177 4.23 6.11 -14.62
N ALA A 178 3.51 5.37 -15.46
CA ALA A 178 3.68 5.36 -16.90
C ALA A 178 2.36 5.72 -17.58
N ALA A 179 2.39 6.65 -18.53
CA ALA A 179 1.26 6.93 -19.41
C ALA A 179 1.49 6.25 -20.77
N ILE A 180 0.52 5.45 -21.22
CA ILE A 180 0.63 4.65 -22.45
C ILE A 180 -0.07 5.39 -23.58
N GLY A 181 0.69 5.72 -24.63
CA GLY A 181 0.26 6.56 -25.75
C GLY A 181 -0.01 5.79 -27.04
N TRP A 182 -1.11 6.12 -27.70
CA TRP A 182 -1.41 5.72 -29.08
C TRP A 182 -1.22 6.91 -30.01
N LEU A 183 -0.59 6.66 -31.17
CA LEU A 183 -0.44 7.68 -32.20
C LEU A 183 -1.81 8.04 -32.80
N GLU A 184 -2.12 9.32 -32.82
CA GLU A 184 -3.31 9.90 -33.47
C GLU A 184 -2.97 10.46 -34.87
N TYR A 185 -3.99 10.89 -35.61
CA TYR A 185 -3.84 11.37 -36.99
C TYR A 185 -3.06 12.68 -37.11
N ASP A 186 -3.04 13.50 -36.05
CA ASP A 186 -2.38 14.81 -36.03
C ASP A 186 -0.92 14.73 -35.51
N ASP A 187 -0.31 13.54 -35.59
CA ASP A 187 1.02 13.22 -35.03
C ASP A 187 1.16 13.45 -33.50
N ASP A 188 0.03 13.59 -32.79
CA ASP A 188 -0.05 13.65 -31.34
C ASP A 188 -0.33 12.26 -30.72
N TYR A 189 -0.23 12.14 -29.40
CA TYR A 189 -0.45 10.90 -28.67
C TYR A 189 -1.65 10.99 -27.73
N ALA A 190 -2.60 10.07 -27.92
CA ALA A 190 -3.67 9.85 -26.97
C ALA A 190 -3.21 8.91 -25.85
N PHE A 191 -3.04 9.48 -24.66
CA PHE A 191 -2.82 8.72 -23.44
C PHE A 191 -4.15 8.25 -22.87
N SER A 192 -4.34 6.94 -22.79
CA SER A 192 -5.63 6.35 -22.37
C SER A 192 -5.54 5.14 -21.46
N CYS A 193 -4.32 4.70 -21.20
CA CYS A 193 -4.03 3.70 -20.19
C CYS A 193 -2.82 4.17 -19.39
N GLY A 194 -2.76 3.74 -18.15
CA GLY A 194 -1.57 3.84 -17.33
C GLY A 194 -0.81 2.52 -17.26
N GLY A 195 0.30 2.56 -16.54
CA GLY A 195 1.14 1.43 -16.25
C GLY A 195 2.09 1.72 -15.09
N SER A 196 2.94 0.76 -14.79
CA SER A 196 4.00 0.88 -13.79
C SER A 196 5.33 0.46 -14.38
N LEU A 197 6.33 1.32 -14.30
CA LEU A 197 7.72 0.92 -14.54
C LEU A 197 8.12 -0.10 -13.47
N ILE A 198 8.63 -1.27 -13.88
CA ILE A 198 9.01 -2.37 -12.98
C ILE A 198 10.48 -2.80 -13.15
N SER A 199 11.14 -2.30 -14.19
CA SER A 199 12.59 -2.40 -14.43
C SER A 199 13.03 -1.26 -15.36
N GLU A 200 14.30 -1.23 -15.72
CA GLU A 200 14.90 -0.30 -16.68
C GLU A 200 14.23 -0.35 -18.07
N ARG A 201 13.65 -1.49 -18.44
CA ARG A 201 13.15 -1.74 -19.80
C ARG A 201 11.70 -2.24 -19.86
N PHE A 202 11.04 -2.46 -18.72
CA PHE A 202 9.69 -3.02 -18.71
C PHE A 202 8.69 -2.18 -17.93
N VAL A 203 7.53 -1.99 -18.55
CA VAL A 203 6.34 -1.38 -17.95
C VAL A 203 5.22 -2.42 -17.88
N MET A 204 4.66 -2.61 -16.70
CA MET A 204 3.50 -3.46 -16.45
C MET A 204 2.21 -2.69 -16.67
N THR A 205 1.25 -3.30 -17.34
CA THR A 205 -0.08 -2.71 -17.62
C THR A 205 -1.14 -3.81 -17.75
N ALA A 206 -2.39 -3.43 -18.06
CA ALA A 206 -3.47 -4.37 -18.30
C ALA A 206 -3.40 -4.98 -19.72
N GLY A 207 -3.89 -6.20 -19.87
CA GLY A 207 -3.97 -6.90 -21.16
C GLY A 207 -4.83 -6.14 -22.17
N HIS A 208 -5.94 -5.54 -21.73
CA HIS A 208 -6.82 -4.75 -22.60
C HIS A 208 -6.19 -3.42 -23.08
N CYS A 209 -5.12 -2.95 -22.43
CA CYS A 209 -4.36 -1.77 -22.84
C CYS A 209 -3.36 -2.04 -23.98
N THR A 210 -3.28 -3.28 -24.46
CA THR A 210 -2.31 -3.65 -25.52
C THR A 210 -2.81 -3.41 -26.93
N LYS A 211 -4.13 -3.27 -27.12
CA LYS A 211 -4.70 -3.02 -28.44
C LYS A 211 -6.06 -2.35 -28.33
N LYS A 212 -6.24 -1.24 -29.03
CA LYS A 212 -7.51 -0.57 -29.20
C LYS A 212 -8.11 -0.87 -30.58
N PRO A 213 -9.44 -1.10 -30.69
CA PRO A 213 -10.08 -1.39 -31.98
C PRO A 213 -9.85 -0.34 -33.07
N ARG A 214 -9.76 0.95 -32.70
CA ARG A 214 -9.58 2.07 -33.64
C ARG A 214 -8.11 2.46 -33.87
N PHE A 215 -7.28 2.35 -32.83
CA PHE A 215 -5.93 2.91 -32.82
C PHE A 215 -4.82 1.84 -32.93
N GLY A 216 -5.17 0.56 -32.92
CA GLY A 216 -4.19 -0.52 -32.95
C GLY A 216 -3.41 -0.63 -31.63
N GLU A 217 -2.12 -0.93 -31.73
CA GLU A 217 -1.22 -1.12 -30.58
C GLU A 217 -0.66 0.23 -30.12
N PRO A 218 -0.40 0.42 -28.82
CA PRO A 218 0.28 1.61 -28.33
C PRO A 218 1.70 1.70 -28.90
N THR A 219 2.19 2.91 -29.10
CA THR A 219 3.47 3.17 -29.76
C THR A 219 4.54 3.68 -28.80
N ILE A 220 4.14 4.39 -27.75
CA ILE A 220 5.05 4.97 -26.76
C ILE A 220 4.58 4.75 -25.31
N VAL A 221 5.52 4.85 -24.40
CA VAL A 221 5.28 5.09 -22.97
C VAL A 221 5.92 6.40 -22.56
N ARG A 222 5.14 7.27 -21.91
CA ARG A 222 5.64 8.49 -21.26
C ARG A 222 5.92 8.23 -19.78
N LEU A 223 7.11 8.61 -19.32
CA LEU A 223 7.56 8.47 -17.93
C LEU A 223 7.94 9.84 -17.34
N GLY A 224 7.80 9.99 -16.02
CA GLY A 224 8.16 11.22 -15.31
C GLY A 224 7.22 12.40 -15.56
N GLU A 225 6.03 12.12 -16.10
CA GLU A 225 4.98 13.11 -16.36
C GLU A 225 4.17 13.41 -15.11
N GLN A 226 3.75 14.66 -14.98
CA GLN A 226 2.84 15.13 -13.92
C GLN A 226 1.54 15.64 -14.52
N ASN A 227 1.59 16.36 -15.65
CA ASN A 227 0.43 16.91 -16.32
C ASN A 227 0.43 16.59 -17.83
N LEU A 228 -0.58 15.84 -18.28
CA LEU A 228 -0.76 15.45 -19.68
C LEU A 228 -1.23 16.58 -20.62
N ASP A 229 -1.45 17.80 -20.12
CA ASP A 229 -1.66 18.97 -20.96
C ASP A 229 -0.30 19.56 -21.39
N PRO A 230 0.09 19.45 -22.68
CA PRO A 230 1.39 19.93 -23.15
C PRO A 230 1.57 21.45 -23.02
N ASN A 231 0.50 22.21 -22.74
CA ASN A 231 0.56 23.65 -22.54
C ASN A 231 0.87 24.05 -21.09
N VAL A 232 0.85 23.10 -20.15
CA VAL A 232 1.14 23.36 -18.73
C VAL A 232 2.64 23.21 -18.48
N ARG A 233 3.22 24.17 -17.77
CA ARG A 233 4.62 24.13 -17.31
C ARG A 233 4.64 23.97 -15.79
N ASP A 234 4.66 22.73 -15.34
CA ASP A 234 4.70 22.35 -13.92
C ASP A 234 6.12 21.97 -13.44
N GLY A 235 7.11 22.06 -14.31
CA GLY A 235 8.51 21.72 -14.02
C GLY A 235 8.83 20.23 -14.17
N ALA A 236 7.89 19.40 -14.62
CA ALA A 236 8.17 18.02 -15.00
C ALA A 236 9.03 17.98 -16.27
N THR A 237 9.87 16.94 -16.37
CA THR A 237 10.70 16.67 -17.55
C THR A 237 10.38 15.25 -18.03
N PRO A 238 9.21 15.04 -18.64
CA PRO A 238 8.80 13.73 -19.11
C PRO A 238 9.67 13.27 -20.29
N ILE A 239 9.81 11.95 -20.42
CA ILE A 239 10.44 11.31 -21.58
C ILE A 239 9.45 10.38 -22.25
N ASP A 240 9.47 10.37 -23.59
CA ASP A 240 8.69 9.45 -24.42
C ASP A 240 9.60 8.35 -24.95
N VAL A 241 9.31 7.10 -24.58
CA VAL A 241 10.09 5.93 -24.96
C VAL A 241 9.26 5.02 -25.85
N ARG A 242 9.81 4.61 -26.99
CA ARG A 242 9.10 3.71 -27.92
C ARG A 242 8.90 2.32 -27.33
N ILE A 243 7.76 1.71 -27.65
CA ILE A 243 7.48 0.32 -27.32
C ILE A 243 8.12 -0.58 -28.38
N LYS A 244 9.02 -1.47 -27.97
CA LYS A 244 9.67 -2.45 -28.84
C LYS A 244 8.85 -3.70 -29.01
N ALA A 245 8.26 -4.21 -27.92
CA ALA A 245 7.45 -5.41 -27.94
C ALA A 245 6.36 -5.37 -26.87
N ILE A 246 5.24 -6.04 -27.18
CA ILE A 246 4.09 -6.14 -26.29
C ILE A 246 3.88 -7.61 -25.92
N HIS A 247 4.09 -7.93 -24.66
CA HIS A 247 3.96 -9.27 -24.10
C HIS A 247 2.65 -9.38 -23.33
N LYS A 248 1.58 -9.79 -24.01
CA LYS A 248 0.30 -10.13 -23.35
C LYS A 248 0.43 -11.45 -22.60
N HIS A 249 -0.24 -11.56 -21.45
CA HIS A 249 -0.35 -12.85 -20.80
C HIS A 249 -1.02 -13.89 -21.74
N PRO A 250 -0.48 -15.11 -21.89
CA PRO A 250 -0.98 -16.09 -22.86
C PRO A 250 -2.45 -16.48 -22.61
N ASP A 251 -2.87 -16.48 -21.34
CA ASP A 251 -4.24 -16.80 -20.94
C ASP A 251 -5.19 -15.59 -20.91
N TYR A 252 -4.72 -14.41 -21.35
CA TYR A 252 -5.58 -13.26 -21.57
C TYR A 252 -6.40 -13.48 -22.85
N LYS A 253 -7.68 -13.82 -22.70
CA LYS A 253 -8.59 -14.11 -23.83
C LYS A 253 -9.77 -13.12 -23.86
N PRO A 254 -9.59 -11.89 -24.39
CA PRO A 254 -10.70 -10.95 -24.53
C PRO A 254 -11.80 -11.55 -25.44
N PRO A 255 -13.10 -11.31 -25.16
CA PRO A 255 -13.63 -10.31 -24.24
C PRO A 255 -13.74 -10.76 -22.77
N ASN A 256 -13.27 -11.96 -22.41
CA ASN A 256 -13.27 -12.40 -21.01
C ASN A 256 -12.32 -11.54 -20.18
N ARG A 257 -12.71 -11.22 -18.95
CA ARG A 257 -12.02 -10.26 -18.08
C ARG A 257 -11.04 -10.91 -17.10
N TYR A 258 -10.43 -12.01 -17.50
CA TYR A 258 -9.47 -12.78 -16.68
C TYR A 258 -8.07 -12.65 -17.26
N ASN A 259 -7.04 -12.77 -16.41
CA ASN A 259 -5.63 -12.67 -16.81
C ASN A 259 -5.29 -11.36 -17.51
N ASP A 260 -5.93 -10.28 -17.09
CA ASP A 260 -5.84 -8.97 -17.72
C ASP A 260 -4.55 -8.25 -17.29
N ILE A 261 -3.42 -8.72 -17.82
CA ILE A 261 -2.07 -8.20 -17.57
C ILE A 261 -1.22 -8.32 -18.84
N ALA A 262 -0.33 -7.35 -19.02
CA ALA A 262 0.66 -7.31 -20.08
C ALA A 262 1.94 -6.61 -19.62
N LEU A 263 3.04 -6.90 -20.30
CA LEU A 263 4.33 -6.23 -20.16
C LEU A 263 4.69 -5.55 -21.47
N LEU A 264 5.06 -4.27 -21.39
CA LEU A 264 5.58 -3.49 -22.50
C LEU A 264 7.09 -3.45 -22.38
N GLU A 265 7.80 -3.99 -23.37
CA GLU A 265 9.25 -3.89 -23.49
C GLU A 265 9.58 -2.57 -24.20
N LEU A 266 10.35 -1.72 -23.52
CA LEU A 266 10.82 -0.44 -24.05
C LEU A 266 11.97 -0.67 -25.04
N ALA A 267 12.11 0.24 -26.01
CA ALA A 267 13.15 0.17 -27.03
C ALA A 267 14.56 0.43 -26.49
N GLU A 268 14.66 1.10 -25.34
CA GLU A 268 15.92 1.46 -24.69
C GLU A 268 15.77 1.42 -23.16
N ASP A 269 16.91 1.35 -22.47
CA ASP A 269 16.95 1.38 -21.01
C ASP A 269 16.73 2.79 -20.50
N VAL A 270 15.78 2.92 -19.59
CA VAL A 270 15.45 4.18 -18.94
C VAL A 270 16.44 4.48 -17.83
N GLN A 271 17.00 5.69 -17.83
CA GLN A 271 17.86 6.17 -16.76
C GLN A 271 17.03 6.61 -15.56
N PHE A 272 17.32 6.02 -14.40
CA PHE A 272 16.59 6.35 -13.18
C PHE A 272 17.01 7.73 -12.63
N ASN A 273 16.03 8.47 -12.14
CA ASN A 273 16.19 9.78 -11.50
C ASN A 273 15.08 9.97 -10.46
N ASP A 274 14.98 11.15 -9.83
CA ASP A 274 13.99 11.37 -8.77
C ASP A 274 12.54 11.18 -9.22
N ASN A 275 12.25 11.44 -10.50
CA ASN A 275 10.92 11.37 -11.11
C ASN A 275 10.65 10.07 -11.89
N ILE A 276 11.68 9.26 -12.16
CA ILE A 276 11.56 8.03 -12.97
C ILE A 276 12.31 6.89 -12.29
N ARG A 277 11.57 5.97 -11.65
CA ARG A 277 12.12 4.80 -10.94
C ARG A 277 11.11 3.65 -10.96
N PRO A 278 11.56 2.39 -10.98
CA PRO A 278 10.64 1.27 -10.97
C PRO A 278 10.00 1.07 -9.59
N ALA A 279 8.77 0.57 -9.57
CA ALA A 279 8.13 0.08 -8.36
C ALA A 279 8.51 -1.38 -8.07
N CYS A 280 8.41 -1.77 -6.81
CA CYS A 280 8.56 -3.16 -6.41
C CYS A 280 7.28 -3.95 -6.67
N LEU A 281 7.41 -5.25 -6.89
CA LEU A 281 6.28 -6.16 -7.04
C LEU A 281 5.94 -6.78 -5.69
N TRP A 282 4.65 -6.86 -5.37
CA TRP A 282 4.22 -7.54 -4.15
C TRP A 282 4.33 -9.05 -4.29
N THR A 283 5.12 -9.69 -3.43
CA THR A 283 5.42 -11.13 -3.51
C THR A 283 4.62 -12.00 -2.57
N LYS A 284 3.86 -11.40 -1.65
CA LYS A 284 3.09 -12.14 -0.63
C LYS A 284 1.67 -12.44 -1.14
N GLU A 285 1.08 -13.53 -0.67
CA GLU A 285 -0.31 -13.87 -0.99
C GLU A 285 -1.31 -12.92 -0.33
N ASN A 286 -1.05 -12.58 0.94
CA ASN A 286 -1.83 -11.64 1.71
C ASN A 286 -1.21 -10.23 1.67
N PHE A 287 -1.99 -9.22 2.07
CA PHE A 287 -1.56 -7.82 2.13
C PHE A 287 -1.09 -7.40 3.54
N GLY A 288 -0.80 -8.35 4.43
CA GLY A 288 -0.39 -8.07 5.81
C GLY A 288 -1.37 -7.19 6.58
N GLU A 289 -0.84 -6.15 7.21
CA GLU A 289 -1.61 -5.15 7.96
C GLU A 289 -2.24 -4.08 7.05
N HIS A 290 -1.89 -4.03 5.75
CA HIS A 290 -2.47 -3.06 4.83
C HIS A 290 -3.97 -3.30 4.67
N ARG A 291 -4.76 -2.34 5.16
CA ARG A 291 -6.21 -2.27 4.96
C ARG A 291 -6.60 -1.36 3.80
N LYS A 292 -5.66 -0.54 3.33
CA LYS A 292 -5.85 0.44 2.27
C LYS A 292 -4.69 0.39 1.28
N ALA A 293 -4.97 0.80 0.06
CA ALA A 293 -4.01 0.96 -1.01
C ALA A 293 -4.26 2.28 -1.75
N TYR A 294 -3.26 2.76 -2.45
CA TYR A 294 -3.34 3.93 -3.31
C TYR A 294 -3.58 3.49 -4.75
N ALA A 295 -4.56 4.11 -5.38
CA ALA A 295 -4.70 4.08 -6.83
C ALA A 295 -4.28 5.44 -7.39
N THR A 296 -3.59 5.40 -8.52
CA THR A 296 -3.00 6.60 -9.14
C THR A 296 -3.24 6.59 -10.66
N GLY A 297 -3.44 7.75 -11.26
CA GLY A 297 -3.61 7.86 -12.70
C GLY A 297 -4.19 9.19 -13.17
N TRP A 298 -4.40 9.28 -14.48
CA TRP A 298 -4.95 10.46 -15.18
C TRP A 298 -6.38 10.21 -15.69
N GLY A 299 -7.06 9.24 -15.10
CA GLY A 299 -8.40 8.86 -15.49
C GLY A 299 -9.46 9.92 -15.20
N VAL A 300 -10.70 9.52 -15.45
CA VAL A 300 -11.91 10.31 -15.25
C VAL A 300 -12.05 10.68 -13.76
N VAL A 301 -12.07 11.98 -13.50
CA VAL A 301 -12.30 12.56 -12.17
C VAL A 301 -13.75 12.94 -11.93
N ASP A 302 -14.51 13.15 -13.01
CA ASP A 302 -15.94 13.42 -12.95
C ASP A 302 -16.70 12.33 -13.73
N PRO A 303 -17.35 11.38 -13.03
CA PRO A 303 -18.11 10.31 -13.65
C PRO A 303 -19.34 10.80 -14.46
N ASP A 304 -19.89 11.97 -14.14
CA ASP A 304 -21.07 12.52 -14.80
C ASP A 304 -20.72 13.20 -16.12
N THR A 305 -19.61 13.97 -16.15
CA THR A 305 -19.12 14.62 -17.37
C THR A 305 -18.14 13.77 -18.18
N GLN A 306 -17.68 12.65 -17.62
CA GLN A 306 -16.58 11.82 -18.17
C GLN A 306 -15.28 12.61 -18.38
N GLN A 307 -15.09 13.69 -17.62
CA GLN A 307 -13.90 14.52 -17.71
C GLN A 307 -12.71 13.81 -17.06
N THR A 308 -11.65 13.60 -17.86
CA THR A 308 -10.34 13.10 -17.39
C THR A 308 -9.52 14.21 -16.77
N SER A 309 -8.73 13.88 -15.74
CA SER A 309 -7.75 14.82 -15.21
C SER A 309 -6.50 14.84 -16.08
N LYS A 310 -6.01 16.03 -16.38
CA LYS A 310 -4.69 16.20 -16.99
C LYS A 310 -3.58 16.09 -15.96
N GLU A 311 -3.84 16.47 -14.71
CA GLU A 311 -2.92 16.31 -13.58
C GLU A 311 -3.02 14.90 -12.98
N LEU A 312 -1.88 14.31 -12.60
CA LEU A 312 -1.84 13.01 -11.96
C LEU A 312 -2.62 13.05 -10.65
N GLN A 313 -3.59 12.15 -10.51
CA GLN A 313 -4.42 12.00 -9.31
C GLN A 313 -3.95 10.82 -8.46
N LYS A 314 -4.22 10.91 -7.16
CA LYS A 314 -4.10 9.79 -6.21
C LYS A 314 -5.33 9.68 -5.34
N VAL A 315 -5.72 8.45 -5.00
CA VAL A 315 -6.84 8.17 -4.10
C VAL A 315 -6.54 6.97 -3.22
N SER A 316 -6.96 7.04 -1.96
CA SER A 316 -6.87 5.92 -1.02
C SER A 316 -8.16 5.09 -1.07
N LEU A 317 -8.02 3.79 -1.36
CA LEU A 317 -9.09 2.81 -1.48
C LEU A 317 -8.96 1.73 -0.41
N SER A 318 -10.10 1.19 0.04
CA SER A 318 -10.11 0.07 0.98
C SER A 318 -9.87 -1.24 0.23
N LEU A 319 -9.01 -2.09 0.77
CA LEU A 319 -8.83 -3.45 0.27
C LEU A 319 -9.99 -4.32 0.76
N LEU A 320 -10.67 -4.98 -0.17
CA LEU A 320 -11.83 -5.81 0.10
C LEU A 320 -11.52 -7.27 -0.22
N THR A 321 -12.14 -8.19 0.52
CA THR A 321 -11.97 -9.62 0.22
C THR A 321 -12.75 -10.00 -1.04
N ASN A 322 -12.26 -11.00 -1.77
CA ASN A 322 -12.91 -11.48 -2.98
C ASN A 322 -14.33 -12.00 -2.68
N GLU A 323 -14.53 -12.65 -1.53
CA GLU A 323 -15.84 -13.16 -1.09
C GLU A 323 -16.83 -12.03 -0.83
N TYR A 324 -16.35 -10.90 -0.29
CA TYR A 324 -17.20 -9.74 -0.07
C TYR A 324 -17.61 -9.11 -1.42
N CYS A 325 -16.64 -8.89 -2.31
CA CYS A 325 -16.92 -8.29 -3.61
C CYS A 325 -17.77 -9.17 -4.52
N ASP A 326 -17.61 -10.50 -4.49
CA ASP A 326 -18.43 -11.42 -5.28
C ASP A 326 -19.92 -11.36 -4.90
N ARG A 327 -20.24 -11.00 -3.64
CA ARG A 327 -21.64 -10.85 -3.17
C ARG A 327 -22.31 -9.56 -3.64
N ILE A 328 -21.54 -8.48 -3.82
CA ILE A 328 -22.08 -7.16 -4.16
C ILE A 328 -21.97 -6.84 -5.65
N LEU A 329 -20.99 -7.40 -6.35
CA LEU A 329 -20.78 -7.19 -7.78
C LEU A 329 -21.65 -8.15 -8.60
N ARG A 330 -22.33 -7.60 -9.62
CA ARG A 330 -23.13 -8.41 -10.54
C ARG A 330 -22.24 -9.09 -11.57
N ARG A 331 -22.30 -10.42 -11.60
CA ARG A 331 -21.73 -11.25 -12.68
C ARG A 331 -22.34 -10.89 -14.03
N ASN A 332 -21.58 -11.11 -15.09
CA ASN A 332 -22.01 -10.88 -16.47
C ASN A 332 -21.42 -11.94 -17.42
N ARG A 333 -21.73 -11.85 -18.72
CA ARG A 333 -21.31 -12.83 -19.73
C ARG A 333 -19.79 -12.93 -19.96
N HIS A 334 -19.00 -11.98 -19.44
CA HIS A 334 -17.55 -11.90 -19.60
C HIS A 334 -16.80 -12.03 -18.27
N TRP A 335 -17.54 -12.14 -17.16
CA TRP A 335 -17.00 -12.30 -15.82
C TRP A 335 -17.98 -13.09 -14.95
N HIS A 336 -17.60 -14.32 -14.61
CA HIS A 336 -18.41 -15.32 -13.94
C HIS A 336 -18.15 -15.43 -12.43
N GLY A 337 -17.41 -14.47 -11.87
CA GLY A 337 -16.98 -14.44 -10.47
C GLY A 337 -15.46 -14.31 -10.35
N PHE A 338 -14.99 -14.06 -9.13
CA PHE A 338 -13.56 -13.85 -8.85
C PHE A 338 -12.73 -15.11 -9.12
N ALA A 339 -11.64 -14.93 -9.87
CA ALA A 339 -10.52 -15.87 -9.87
C ALA A 339 -9.51 -15.51 -8.76
N PRO A 340 -8.67 -16.46 -8.29
CA PRO A 340 -7.60 -16.16 -7.34
C PRO A 340 -6.64 -15.05 -7.82
N SER A 341 -6.47 -14.96 -9.15
CA SER A 341 -5.65 -13.96 -9.83
C SER A 341 -6.31 -12.58 -9.97
N GLN A 342 -7.47 -12.38 -9.33
CA GLN A 342 -8.16 -11.10 -9.22
C GLN A 342 -8.23 -10.65 -7.76
N MET A 343 -8.36 -9.35 -7.58
CA MET A 343 -8.59 -8.72 -6.29
C MET A 343 -9.55 -7.53 -6.43
N CYS A 344 -10.02 -7.03 -5.29
CA CYS A 344 -11.02 -5.98 -5.24
C CYS A 344 -10.61 -4.87 -4.29
N ALA A 345 -10.80 -3.62 -4.73
CA ALA A 345 -10.58 -2.45 -3.89
C ALA A 345 -11.57 -1.35 -4.25
N GLY A 346 -11.98 -0.57 -3.25
CA GLY A 346 -12.90 0.55 -3.46
C GLY A 346 -13.36 1.19 -2.16
N GLU A 347 -14.14 2.26 -2.27
CA GLU A 347 -14.82 2.90 -1.13
C GLU A 347 -16.33 2.63 -1.21
N LEU A 348 -16.86 1.87 -0.25
CA LEU A 348 -18.25 1.40 -0.30
C LEU A 348 -19.26 2.53 -0.13
N ARG A 349 -18.86 3.62 0.53
CA ARG A 349 -19.67 4.83 0.67
C ARG A 349 -19.76 5.65 -0.63
N GLY A 350 -19.10 5.22 -1.70
CA GLY A 350 -19.01 5.95 -2.95
C GLY A 350 -18.09 7.18 -2.83
N GLY A 351 -18.06 7.97 -3.90
CA GLY A 351 -17.25 9.18 -4.00
C GLY A 351 -15.75 8.96 -4.24
N LYS A 352 -15.29 7.70 -4.28
CA LYS A 352 -13.89 7.34 -4.61
C LYS A 352 -13.83 6.01 -5.35
N ASP A 353 -13.14 5.96 -6.48
CA ASP A 353 -12.87 4.74 -7.24
C ASP A 353 -11.77 5.02 -8.27
N THR A 354 -11.19 3.96 -8.85
CA THR A 354 -10.47 4.07 -10.14
C THR A 354 -11.46 4.19 -11.28
N CYS A 355 -11.15 5.02 -12.28
CA CYS A 355 -12.08 5.27 -13.37
C CYS A 355 -11.50 5.02 -14.76
N GLN A 356 -12.31 5.30 -15.79
CA GLN A 356 -11.89 5.25 -17.19
C GLN A 356 -10.62 6.09 -17.38
N GLY A 357 -9.59 5.54 -18.03
CA GLY A 357 -8.28 6.20 -18.19
C GLY A 357 -7.25 5.84 -17.11
N ASP A 358 -7.64 5.25 -15.98
CA ASP A 358 -6.72 4.62 -15.02
C ASP A 358 -6.46 3.14 -15.35
N SER A 359 -7.01 2.65 -16.45
CA SER A 359 -6.84 1.30 -16.96
C SER A 359 -5.36 0.94 -17.09
N GLY A 360 -4.93 -0.16 -16.49
CA GLY A 360 -3.54 -0.58 -16.46
C GLY A 360 -2.64 0.10 -15.41
N SER A 361 -3.12 1.16 -14.76
CA SER A 361 -2.38 1.83 -13.66
C SER A 361 -2.22 0.93 -12.43
N PRO A 362 -1.25 1.24 -11.55
CA PRO A 362 -1.04 0.47 -10.32
C PRO A 362 -2.11 0.73 -9.26
N LEU A 363 -2.47 -0.34 -8.56
CA LEU A 363 -2.91 -0.31 -7.18
C LEU A 363 -1.72 -0.69 -6.30
N GLN A 364 -1.40 0.15 -5.32
CA GLN A 364 -0.11 0.08 -4.65
C GLN A 364 -0.15 0.40 -3.15
N VAL A 365 0.81 -0.14 -2.40
CA VAL A 365 1.03 0.15 -0.98
C VAL A 365 2.43 0.72 -0.77
N VAL A 366 2.58 1.53 0.26
CA VAL A 366 3.87 2.09 0.66
C VAL A 366 4.60 1.06 1.52
N SER A 367 5.91 0.91 1.33
CA SER A 367 6.75 0.06 2.17
C SER A 367 6.74 0.54 3.62
N GLU A 368 6.65 -0.39 4.56
CA GLU A 368 6.73 -0.09 6.01
C GLU A 368 8.12 0.44 6.39
N ASP A 369 9.17 -0.04 5.71
CA ASP A 369 10.57 0.30 6.00
C ASP A 369 11.05 1.56 5.25
N ASN A 370 10.40 1.90 4.13
CA ASN A 370 10.82 3.00 3.27
C ASN A 370 9.63 3.68 2.60
N GLN A 371 9.26 4.87 3.09
CA GLN A 371 8.13 5.62 2.56
C GLN A 371 8.30 6.03 1.08
N CYS A 372 9.53 5.99 0.54
CA CYS A 372 9.80 6.28 -0.86
C CYS A 372 9.61 5.09 -1.80
N LEU A 373 9.33 3.90 -1.26
CA LEU A 373 9.27 2.66 -1.99
C LEU A 373 7.83 2.16 -2.05
N PHE A 374 7.34 1.92 -3.26
CA PHE A 374 6.00 1.43 -3.51
C PHE A 374 6.02 -0.02 -3.96
N TYR A 375 5.07 -0.80 -3.45
CA TYR A 375 4.78 -2.14 -3.92
C TYR A 375 3.50 -2.14 -4.73
N VAL A 376 3.57 -2.53 -6.00
CA VAL A 376 2.39 -2.76 -6.84
C VAL A 376 1.76 -4.08 -6.43
N ILE A 377 0.55 -4.01 -5.90
CA ILE A 377 -0.24 -5.16 -5.45
C ILE A 377 -1.27 -5.58 -6.51
N GLY A 378 -1.71 -4.65 -7.35
CA GLY A 378 -2.71 -4.89 -8.37
C GLY A 378 -2.54 -4.00 -9.60
N VAL A 379 -3.15 -4.42 -10.71
CA VAL A 379 -3.24 -3.67 -11.96
C VAL A 379 -4.71 -3.36 -12.24
N THR A 380 -5.05 -2.09 -12.46
CA THR A 380 -6.44 -1.66 -12.73
C THR A 380 -6.99 -2.36 -13.97
N SER A 381 -8.03 -3.19 -13.80
CA SER A 381 -8.56 -4.03 -14.88
C SER A 381 -9.94 -3.57 -15.33
N PHE A 382 -10.96 -3.67 -14.49
CA PHE A 382 -12.30 -3.18 -14.84
C PHE A 382 -13.12 -2.85 -13.60
N GLY A 383 -14.15 -2.02 -13.78
CA GLY A 383 -15.09 -1.65 -12.72
C GLY A 383 -16.49 -1.44 -13.27
N GLY A 384 -17.39 -1.12 -12.36
CA GLY A 384 -18.70 -0.58 -12.69
C GLY A 384 -18.62 0.89 -13.12
N LYS A 385 -19.63 1.68 -12.77
CA LYS A 385 -19.53 3.13 -12.90
C LYS A 385 -18.71 3.67 -11.74
N CYS A 386 -17.77 4.56 -12.06
CA CYS A 386 -16.80 5.07 -11.11
C CYS A 386 -17.47 5.80 -9.94
N ALA A 387 -16.89 5.63 -8.76
CA ALA A 387 -17.26 6.30 -7.53
C ALA A 387 -18.73 6.07 -7.09
N GLN A 388 -19.41 5.06 -7.66
CA GLN A 388 -20.75 4.70 -7.22
C GLN A 388 -20.72 3.97 -5.88
N ILE A 389 -21.72 4.26 -5.05
CA ILE A 389 -21.94 3.57 -3.78
C ILE A 389 -22.04 2.06 -4.04
N GLY A 390 -21.25 1.28 -3.30
CA GLY A 390 -21.25 -0.19 -3.38
C GLY A 390 -20.68 -0.78 -4.67
N GLN A 391 -19.96 -0.02 -5.49
CA GLN A 391 -19.30 -0.54 -6.69
C GLN A 391 -17.78 -0.40 -6.58
N PRO A 392 -17.08 -1.36 -5.95
CA PRO A 392 -15.63 -1.40 -6.01
C PRO A 392 -15.13 -1.84 -7.39
N ALA A 393 -13.88 -1.47 -7.71
CA ALA A 393 -13.19 -1.91 -8.90
C ALA A 393 -12.46 -3.25 -8.71
N ILE A 394 -12.29 -3.96 -9.83
CA ILE A 394 -11.57 -5.23 -9.92
C ILE A 394 -10.20 -4.97 -10.54
N TYR A 395 -9.20 -5.56 -9.90
CA TYR A 395 -7.79 -5.46 -10.29
C TYR A 395 -7.23 -6.85 -10.55
N THR A 396 -6.26 -6.94 -11.45
CA THR A 396 -5.44 -8.13 -11.61
C THR A 396 -4.45 -8.21 -10.45
N ARG A 397 -4.41 -9.32 -9.71
CA ARG A 397 -3.52 -9.53 -8.55
C ARG A 397 -2.10 -9.81 -9.03
N VAL A 398 -1.15 -8.91 -8.75
CA VAL A 398 0.25 -9.03 -9.24
C VAL A 398 0.93 -10.30 -8.74
N SER A 399 0.73 -10.68 -7.48
CA SER A 399 1.38 -11.85 -6.89
C SER A 399 1.05 -13.17 -7.59
N SER A 400 -0.04 -13.24 -8.36
CA SER A 400 -0.40 -14.42 -9.15
C SER A 400 0.36 -14.57 -10.47
N TYR A 401 1.13 -13.56 -10.90
CA TYR A 401 1.82 -13.55 -12.19
C TYR A 401 3.34 -13.42 -12.06
N LEU A 402 3.90 -13.50 -10.85
CA LEU A 402 5.33 -13.25 -10.60
C LEU A 402 6.23 -14.16 -11.44
N ASP A 403 5.90 -15.44 -11.58
CA ASP A 403 6.71 -16.37 -12.40
C ASP A 403 6.73 -15.97 -13.87
N TRP A 404 5.57 -15.55 -14.40
CA TRP A 404 5.49 -15.06 -15.77
C TRP A 404 6.24 -13.74 -15.95
N ILE A 405 6.13 -12.83 -14.99
CA ILE A 405 6.84 -11.55 -15.01
C ILE A 405 8.35 -11.76 -14.92
N GLU A 406 8.83 -12.52 -13.93
CA GLU A 406 10.26 -12.75 -13.69
C GLU A 406 10.93 -13.41 -14.88
N ASN A 407 10.28 -14.42 -15.50
CA ASN A 407 10.80 -15.10 -16.68
C ASN A 407 10.98 -14.20 -17.91
N LEU A 408 10.14 -13.18 -18.07
CA LEU A 408 10.19 -12.25 -19.21
C LEU A 408 11.09 -11.04 -18.94
N VAL A 409 11.01 -10.46 -17.74
CA VAL A 409 11.69 -9.22 -17.38
C VAL A 409 13.16 -9.47 -17.04
N TRP A 410 13.46 -10.58 -16.38
CA TRP A 410 14.81 -10.93 -15.92
C TRP A 410 15.19 -12.36 -16.32
N PRO A 411 15.25 -12.67 -17.63
CA PRO A 411 15.54 -14.01 -18.09
C PRO A 411 16.95 -14.44 -17.66
N GLY A 412 17.04 -15.56 -16.94
CA GLY A 412 18.30 -16.19 -16.53
C GLY A 412 18.86 -15.78 -15.16
N GLU A 413 18.11 -15.02 -14.37
CA GLU A 413 18.49 -14.58 -13.01
C GLU A 413 18.07 -15.51 -11.86
#